data_AF-A0A5C5RJI2-F1
#
_entry.id   AF-A0A5C5RJI2-F1
#
_cell.length_a   1.000
_cell.length_b   1.000
_cell.length_c   1.000
_cell.angle_alpha   90.00
_cell.angle_beta   90.00
_cell.angle_gamma   90.00
#
_symmetry.space_group_name_H-M   'P 1'
#
loop_
_entity.id
_entity.type
_entity.pdbx_description
1 polymer ?
#
loop_
_entity_poly.entity_id
_entity_poly.type
_entity_poly.pdbx_seq_one_letter_code
_entity_poly.pdbx_strand_id
1 'polypeptide(L)'
;MNALAFAAALVASGSCSAHLDGTAEPSPGAGSAMIGTPARSVPVVPAGAMKNPTCILPPFITIWCDAPRVSVGTVPDGVAVRLRPGDPIRFAGETSDRVCTVSFFARTSSGRQWALSGDACAAASGQQVYTFDGRRIGIVDRFLEAPSSPSEPAFHMPAISLDPQVVIESTLAGFAATTERVVVRVDGGNSRTEREVLDYGRTLGGTLRTSPPMAQPGDQGAPAIADGRLVGVLRSANDVTPASALIAALPALDPTAALVLATR
;
A
#
# COMPACT_ATOMS: atom_id res chain seq x y z
N MET A 1 21.39 -21.35 56.99
CA MET A 1 21.74 -21.66 55.59
C MET A 1 20.46 -21.65 54.76
N ASN A 2 20.40 -20.66 53.88
CA ASN A 2 19.60 -20.47 52.65
C ASN A 2 18.08 -20.69 52.66
N ALA A 3 17.38 -19.55 52.60
CA ALA A 3 16.02 -19.38 52.12
C ALA A 3 15.97 -19.46 50.58
N LEU A 4 15.03 -20.21 50.02
CA LEU A 4 14.67 -20.19 48.60
C LEU A 4 13.53 -19.18 48.40
N ALA A 5 13.85 -18.02 47.80
CA ALA A 5 12.88 -17.07 47.29
C ALA A 5 12.58 -17.42 45.82
N PHE A 6 11.30 -17.59 45.49
CA PHE A 6 10.82 -17.65 44.11
C PHE A 6 10.83 -16.24 43.52
N ALA A 7 11.73 -15.98 42.57
CA ALA A 7 11.72 -14.76 41.77
C ALA A 7 10.71 -14.89 40.63
N ALA A 8 9.72 -14.00 40.63
CA ALA A 8 8.83 -13.78 39.49
C ALA A 8 9.63 -13.13 38.35
N ALA A 9 9.68 -13.79 37.19
CA ALA A 9 10.23 -13.20 35.98
C ALA A 9 9.22 -12.19 35.41
N LEU A 10 9.51 -10.90 35.57
CA LEU A 10 8.86 -9.84 34.79
C LEU A 10 9.23 -10.03 33.31
N VAL A 11 8.24 -10.31 32.48
CA VAL A 11 8.34 -10.17 31.02
C VAL A 11 8.28 -8.67 30.73
N ALA A 12 9.44 -8.08 30.42
CA ALA A 12 9.52 -6.73 29.91
C ALA A 12 8.93 -6.70 28.48
N SER A 13 7.74 -6.12 28.34
CA SER A 13 7.18 -5.74 27.04
C SER A 13 7.99 -4.58 26.47
N GLY A 14 8.96 -4.90 25.62
CA GLY A 14 9.68 -3.93 24.78
C GLY A 14 8.77 -3.41 23.68
N SER A 15 7.98 -2.37 23.99
CA SER A 15 7.16 -1.64 23.03
C SER A 15 8.05 -0.79 22.12
N CYS A 16 8.36 -1.27 20.92
CA CYS A 16 8.79 -0.39 19.83
C CYS A 16 7.54 0.07 19.06
N SER A 17 6.87 1.11 19.55
CA SER A 17 5.82 1.80 18.82
C SER A 17 6.46 2.88 17.94
N ALA A 18 6.46 2.69 16.62
CA ALA A 18 6.71 3.79 15.70
C ALA A 18 5.46 4.66 15.64
N HIS A 19 5.41 5.70 16.47
CA HIS A 19 4.41 6.77 16.38
C HIS A 19 4.70 7.62 15.14
N LEU A 20 3.75 7.69 14.21
CA LEU A 20 3.66 8.78 13.24
C LEU A 20 2.38 9.55 13.53
N ASP A 21 2.43 10.43 14.53
CA ASP A 21 1.45 11.51 14.64
C ASP A 21 1.81 12.58 13.59
N GLY A 22 1.23 12.44 12.39
CA GLY A 22 1.31 13.48 11.38
C GLY A 22 0.34 14.60 11.74
N THR A 23 0.86 15.68 12.33
CA THR A 23 0.14 16.96 12.36
C THR A 23 -0.12 17.43 10.94
N ALA A 24 -1.22 18.16 10.71
CA ALA A 24 -1.53 18.70 9.40
C ALA A 24 -0.40 19.66 8.97
N GLU A 25 0.30 19.32 7.88
CA GLU A 25 1.34 20.17 7.31
C GLU A 25 0.77 20.88 6.07
N PRO A 26 1.09 22.18 5.87
CA PRO A 26 0.74 22.87 4.64
C PRO A 26 1.58 22.31 3.48
N SER A 27 0.93 21.70 2.50
CA SER A 27 1.56 21.31 1.23
C SER A 27 1.10 22.24 0.11
N PRO A 28 2.00 22.74 -0.76
CA PRO A 28 1.59 23.44 -1.96
C PRO A 28 1.04 22.43 -2.98
N GLY A 29 -0.25 22.55 -3.31
CA GLY A 29 -0.79 21.95 -4.53
C GLY A 29 -2.10 21.18 -4.36
N ALA A 30 -3.21 21.91 -4.25
CA ALA A 30 -4.51 21.39 -4.65
C ALA A 30 -5.31 22.55 -5.28
N GLY A 31 -5.18 22.65 -6.59
CA GLY A 31 -5.95 23.56 -7.40
C GLY A 31 -5.55 23.35 -8.85
N SER A 32 -6.51 23.03 -9.70
CA SER A 32 -6.36 23.20 -11.14
C SER A 32 -5.65 24.51 -11.40
N ALA A 33 -4.48 24.45 -12.03
CA ALA A 33 -3.79 25.65 -12.48
C ALA A 33 -4.60 26.27 -13.61
N MET A 34 -5.60 27.09 -13.26
CA MET A 34 -5.96 28.21 -14.11
C MET A 34 -4.79 29.17 -14.07
N ILE A 35 -4.20 29.41 -15.25
CA ILE A 35 -3.11 30.34 -15.46
C ILE A 35 -3.48 31.68 -14.78
N GLY A 36 -2.74 32.06 -13.74
CA GLY A 36 -2.82 33.40 -13.13
C GLY A 36 -3.29 33.51 -11.67
N THR A 37 -3.63 32.44 -10.97
CA THR A 37 -3.98 32.52 -9.52
C THR A 37 -3.00 31.69 -8.69
N PRO A 38 -2.33 32.23 -7.65
CA PRO A 38 -1.45 31.43 -6.81
C PRO A 38 -2.22 30.30 -6.14
N ALA A 39 -1.65 29.09 -6.15
CA ALA A 39 -2.25 27.91 -5.53
C ALA A 39 -2.51 28.19 -4.04
N ARG A 40 -3.78 28.23 -3.65
CA ARG A 40 -4.16 28.40 -2.25
C ARG A 40 -3.67 27.17 -1.49
N SER A 41 -2.91 27.36 -0.41
CA SER A 41 -2.47 26.26 0.45
C SER A 41 -3.69 25.56 1.04
N VAL A 42 -3.88 24.28 0.70
CA VAL A 42 -4.96 23.45 1.22
C VAL A 42 -4.39 22.64 2.39
N PRO A 43 -5.02 22.65 3.58
CA PRO A 43 -4.66 21.74 4.66
C PRO A 43 -4.61 20.29 4.18
N VAL A 44 -3.50 19.61 4.41
CA VAL A 44 -3.28 18.23 3.99
C VAL A 44 -3.21 17.33 5.20
N VAL A 45 -4.02 16.27 5.20
CA VAL A 45 -4.04 15.26 6.27
C VAL A 45 -3.51 13.93 5.72
N PRO A 46 -2.59 13.24 6.41
CA PRO A 46 -2.15 11.92 5.98
C PRO A 46 -3.31 10.91 6.03
N ALA A 47 -3.23 9.84 5.24
CA ALA A 47 -4.15 8.69 5.29
C ALA A 47 -4.17 7.94 6.64
N GLY A 48 -3.39 8.40 7.62
CA GLY A 48 -3.28 7.81 8.95
C GLY A 48 -2.26 6.69 9.03
N ALA A 49 -1.90 6.34 10.25
CA ALA A 49 -1.13 5.14 10.57
C ALA A 49 -2.05 4.14 11.26
N MET A 50 -1.77 2.85 11.12
CA MET A 50 -2.55 1.81 11.78
C MET A 50 -2.25 1.82 13.28
N LYS A 51 -3.09 2.48 14.09
CA LYS A 51 -2.99 2.41 15.55
C LYS A 51 -3.75 1.17 16.04
N ASN A 52 -3.01 0.15 16.50
CA ASN A 52 -3.53 -1.10 17.07
C ASN A 52 -4.60 -1.80 16.21
N PRO A 53 -4.24 -2.41 15.07
CA PRO A 53 -5.21 -3.14 14.31
C PRO A 53 -5.78 -4.32 15.09
N THR A 54 -7.09 -4.29 15.32
CA THR A 54 -7.84 -5.51 15.60
C THR A 54 -8.03 -6.25 14.27
N CYS A 55 -6.99 -6.97 13.86
CA CYS A 55 -7.04 -7.82 12.67
C CYS A 55 -7.65 -9.18 13.04
N ILE A 56 -8.74 -9.56 12.38
CA ILE A 56 -9.20 -10.95 12.37
C ILE A 56 -8.34 -11.68 11.35
N LEU A 57 -7.43 -12.52 11.84
CA LEU A 57 -6.56 -13.35 11.02
C LEU A 57 -7.36 -14.45 10.33
N PRO A 58 -7.34 -14.55 8.99
CA PRO A 58 -7.80 -15.77 8.33
C PRO A 58 -6.85 -16.92 8.68
N PRO A 59 -7.32 -18.18 8.63
CA PRO A 59 -6.44 -19.33 8.85
C PRO A 59 -5.35 -19.40 7.75
N PHE A 60 -4.09 -19.31 8.20
CA PHE A 60 -2.82 -19.55 7.49
C PHE A 60 -2.49 -18.67 6.23
N ILE A 61 -1.28 -18.10 6.22
CA ILE A 61 -0.52 -17.52 5.08
C ILE A 61 -1.03 -16.19 4.48
N THR A 62 -2.27 -15.78 4.75
CA THR A 62 -2.79 -14.48 4.28
C THR A 62 -2.19 -13.31 5.09
N ILE A 63 -1.81 -12.24 4.40
CA ILE A 63 -1.23 -11.02 4.98
C ILE A 63 -2.12 -9.79 4.73
N TRP A 64 -3.35 -9.99 4.26
CA TRP A 64 -4.44 -9.03 4.43
C TRP A 64 -5.10 -9.31 5.78
N CYS A 65 -5.87 -8.36 6.31
CA CYS A 65 -6.66 -8.62 7.51
C CYS A 65 -8.03 -7.97 7.43
N ASP A 66 -9.00 -8.53 8.15
CA ASP A 66 -10.31 -7.91 8.28
C ASP A 66 -10.37 -7.13 9.60
N ALA A 67 -10.90 -5.92 9.55
CA ALA A 67 -11.09 -5.04 10.69
C ALA A 67 -12.58 -4.68 10.84
N PRO A 68 -13.03 -4.31 12.05
CA PRO A 68 -14.38 -3.77 12.24
C PRO A 68 -14.62 -2.58 11.31
N ARG A 69 -15.86 -2.47 10.82
CA ARG A 69 -16.27 -1.38 9.95
C ARG A 69 -16.12 -0.03 10.67
N VAL A 70 -15.62 0.95 9.95
CA VAL A 70 -15.57 2.34 10.42
C VAL A 70 -16.69 3.15 9.80
N SER A 71 -17.14 4.19 10.50
CA SER A 71 -18.04 5.18 9.90
C SER A 71 -17.26 5.95 8.83
N VAL A 72 -17.74 5.87 7.59
CA VAL A 72 -17.09 6.56 6.47
C VAL A 72 -17.50 8.02 6.49
N GLY A 73 -16.52 8.91 6.64
CA GLY A 73 -16.66 10.34 6.50
C GLY A 73 -16.23 10.81 5.10
N THR A 74 -16.86 11.88 4.62
CA THR A 74 -16.32 12.65 3.49
C THR A 74 -15.14 13.50 3.95
N VAL A 75 -14.19 13.75 3.06
CA VAL A 75 -13.12 14.70 3.33
C VAL A 75 -13.75 16.10 3.38
N PRO A 76 -13.51 16.90 4.45
CA PRO A 76 -14.08 18.23 4.55
C PRO A 76 -13.69 19.13 3.37
N ASP A 77 -14.57 20.07 3.01
CA ASP A 77 -14.28 21.04 1.95
C ASP A 77 -13.01 21.82 2.23
N GLY A 78 -12.18 21.98 1.21
CA GLY A 78 -10.88 22.65 1.35
C GLY A 78 -9.86 21.86 2.17
N VAL A 79 -10.02 20.54 2.35
CA VAL A 79 -9.01 19.64 2.90
C VAL A 79 -8.63 18.61 1.83
N ALA A 80 -7.34 18.25 1.79
CA ALA A 80 -6.84 17.16 0.96
C ALA A 80 -6.36 15.98 1.82
N VAL A 81 -6.54 14.76 1.30
CA VAL A 81 -5.97 13.54 1.89
C VAL A 81 -4.70 13.18 1.14
N ARG A 82 -3.60 13.01 1.86
CA ARG A 82 -2.34 12.59 1.28
C ARG A 82 -2.19 11.08 1.35
N LEU A 83 -1.86 10.48 0.21
CA LEU A 83 -1.66 9.06 0.06
C LEU A 83 -0.26 8.77 -0.52
N ARG A 84 0.45 7.82 0.09
CA ARG A 84 1.80 7.38 -0.28
C ARG A 84 1.85 5.86 -0.50
N PRO A 85 2.83 5.34 -1.25
CA PRO A 85 3.13 3.92 -1.23
C PRO A 85 3.45 3.49 0.21
N GLY A 86 2.85 2.39 0.66
CA GLY A 86 2.98 1.89 2.02
C GLY A 86 1.92 2.39 3.01
N ASP A 87 1.05 3.33 2.63
CA ASP A 87 -0.04 3.77 3.52
C ASP A 87 -1.12 2.67 3.65
N PRO A 88 -1.65 2.43 4.85
CA PRO A 88 -2.75 1.49 5.07
C PRO A 88 -4.08 2.05 4.58
N ILE A 89 -4.85 1.22 3.90
CA ILE A 89 -6.19 1.53 3.38
C ILE A 89 -7.18 0.42 3.71
N ARG A 90 -8.46 0.78 3.69
CA ARG A 90 -9.59 -0.11 3.97
C ARG A 90 -10.48 -0.22 2.74
N PHE A 91 -10.83 -1.44 2.39
CA PHE A 91 -11.82 -1.78 1.38
C PHE A 91 -13.12 -2.15 2.08
N ALA A 92 -14.20 -1.46 1.73
CA ALA A 92 -15.51 -1.70 2.33
C ALA A 92 -15.98 -3.14 2.06
N GLY A 93 -16.25 -3.89 3.12
CA GLY A 93 -16.94 -5.18 3.03
C GLY A 93 -18.34 -5.12 3.67
N GLU A 94 -19.06 -6.24 3.57
CA GLU A 94 -20.43 -6.34 4.09
C GLU A 94 -20.44 -6.32 5.62
N THR A 95 -19.62 -7.17 6.23
CA THR A 95 -19.54 -7.41 7.67
C THR A 95 -18.29 -6.82 8.33
N SER A 96 -17.18 -6.78 7.60
CA SER A 96 -15.88 -6.25 8.02
C SER A 96 -15.20 -5.57 6.84
N ASP A 97 -14.26 -4.67 7.15
CA ASP A 97 -13.45 -4.01 6.13
C ASP A 97 -12.14 -4.76 5.93
N ARG A 98 -11.73 -4.95 4.68
CA ARG A 98 -10.43 -5.53 4.39
C ARG A 98 -9.36 -4.46 4.44
N VAL A 99 -8.33 -4.69 5.23
CA VAL A 99 -7.18 -3.81 5.39
C VAL A 99 -6.02 -4.32 4.54
N CYS A 100 -5.49 -3.42 3.73
CA CYS A 100 -4.36 -3.64 2.86
C CYS A 100 -3.50 -2.38 2.79
N THR A 101 -2.44 -2.45 1.99
CA THR A 101 -1.47 -1.37 1.81
C THR A 101 -1.49 -0.86 0.37
N VAL A 102 -1.37 0.46 0.21
CA VAL A 102 -1.17 1.09 -1.11
C VAL A 102 0.17 0.67 -1.69
N SER A 103 0.15 0.07 -2.86
CA SER A 103 1.35 -0.40 -3.56
C SER A 103 2.07 0.72 -4.28
N PHE A 104 1.42 1.30 -5.28
CA PHE A 104 1.97 2.34 -6.13
C PHE A 104 0.81 3.07 -6.82
N PHE A 105 1.15 4.09 -7.61
CA PHE A 105 0.15 4.90 -8.29
C PHE A 105 0.33 4.88 -9.80
N ALA A 106 -0.77 4.97 -10.51
CA ALA A 106 -0.81 5.20 -11.95
C ALA A 106 -1.55 6.48 -12.27
N ARG A 107 -1.14 7.16 -13.35
CA ARG A 107 -1.80 8.39 -13.81
C ARG A 107 -1.77 8.48 -15.34
N THR A 108 -2.83 9.02 -15.93
CA THR A 108 -2.86 9.40 -17.36
C THR A 108 -2.40 10.84 -17.57
N SER A 109 -2.06 11.19 -18.80
CA SER A 109 -1.81 12.59 -19.19
C SER A 109 -3.04 13.50 -19.00
N SER A 110 -4.25 12.94 -19.05
CA SER A 110 -5.51 13.64 -18.78
C SER A 110 -5.80 13.87 -17.30
N GLY A 111 -4.95 13.36 -16.40
CA GLY A 111 -5.06 13.58 -14.96
C GLY A 111 -5.92 12.56 -14.22
N ARG A 112 -6.40 11.48 -14.86
CA ARG A 112 -7.01 10.34 -14.17
C ARG A 112 -5.96 9.63 -13.33
N GLN A 113 -6.29 9.25 -12.10
CA GLN A 113 -5.33 8.71 -11.15
C GLN A 113 -5.88 7.47 -10.47
N TRP A 114 -5.01 6.48 -10.29
CA TRP A 114 -5.31 5.27 -9.54
C TRP A 114 -4.27 5.03 -8.46
N ALA A 115 -4.72 4.53 -7.32
CA ALA A 115 -3.89 3.78 -6.39
C ALA A 115 -4.07 2.28 -6.66
N LEU A 116 -2.96 1.54 -6.69
CA LEU A 116 -2.95 0.09 -6.81
C LEU A 116 -2.73 -0.50 -5.42
N SER A 117 -3.36 -1.64 -5.14
CA SER A 117 -3.21 -2.38 -3.89
C SER A 117 -3.12 -3.88 -4.19
N GLY A 118 -2.71 -4.68 -3.20
CA GLY A 118 -2.44 -6.10 -3.36
C GLY A 118 -3.62 -6.94 -3.83
N ASP A 119 -3.31 -8.14 -4.34
CA ASP A 119 -4.31 -9.14 -4.72
C ASP A 119 -5.29 -9.42 -3.57
N ALA A 120 -6.52 -9.83 -3.88
CA ALA A 120 -7.54 -10.19 -2.89
C ALA A 120 -7.91 -9.10 -1.86
N CYS A 121 -7.42 -7.87 -2.00
CA CYS A 121 -7.79 -6.74 -1.15
C CYS A 121 -9.21 -6.24 -1.39
N ALA A 122 -9.70 -6.38 -2.62
CA ALA A 122 -11.08 -6.11 -3.00
C ALA A 122 -11.74 -7.38 -3.55
N ALA A 123 -13.03 -7.51 -3.31
CA ALA A 123 -13.89 -8.57 -3.82
C ALA A 123 -14.56 -8.20 -5.15
N ALA A 124 -14.79 -6.89 -5.40
CA ALA A 124 -15.51 -6.43 -6.59
C ALA A 124 -15.21 -4.97 -6.94
N SER A 125 -15.45 -4.62 -8.21
CA SER A 125 -15.55 -3.22 -8.65
C SER A 125 -16.72 -2.51 -7.97
N GLY A 126 -16.60 -1.19 -7.81
CA GLY A 126 -17.57 -0.34 -7.12
C GLY A 126 -17.42 -0.32 -5.59
N GLN A 127 -16.58 -1.18 -5.01
CA GLN A 127 -16.29 -1.14 -3.57
C GLN A 127 -15.65 0.19 -3.18
N GLN A 128 -16.13 0.79 -2.08
CA GLN A 128 -15.57 2.01 -1.55
C GLN A 128 -14.24 1.74 -0.87
N VAL A 129 -13.32 2.69 -1.01
CA VAL A 129 -12.01 2.64 -0.35
C VAL A 129 -11.81 3.90 0.46
N TYR A 130 -11.29 3.74 1.66
CA TYR A 130 -11.00 4.83 2.59
C TYR A 130 -9.67 4.63 3.28
N THR A 131 -9.17 5.73 3.84
CA THR A 131 -8.07 5.75 4.79
C THR A 131 -8.37 4.89 6.01
N PHE A 132 -7.34 4.57 6.80
CA PHE A 132 -7.56 3.76 7.99
C PHE A 132 -8.45 4.44 9.04
N ASP A 133 -8.47 5.78 9.08
CA ASP A 133 -9.35 6.60 9.94
C ASP A 133 -10.75 6.87 9.35
N GLY A 134 -11.09 6.27 8.21
CA GLY A 134 -12.46 6.27 7.66
C GLY A 134 -12.79 7.42 6.70
N ARG A 135 -11.80 8.09 6.10
CA ARG A 135 -12.03 9.11 5.06
C ARG A 135 -12.02 8.47 3.69
N ARG A 136 -13.07 8.70 2.91
CA ARG A 136 -13.14 8.18 1.53
C ARG A 136 -11.98 8.72 0.69
N ILE A 137 -11.32 7.82 -0.05
CA ILE A 137 -10.25 8.14 -1.00
C ILE A 137 -10.60 7.76 -2.43
N GLY A 138 -11.62 6.94 -2.64
CA GLY A 138 -12.04 6.53 -3.97
C GLY A 138 -12.94 5.31 -4.00
N ILE A 139 -12.97 4.68 -5.17
CA ILE A 139 -13.68 3.43 -5.44
C ILE A 139 -12.81 2.48 -6.24
N VAL A 140 -13.00 1.18 -6.07
CA VAL A 140 -12.42 0.17 -6.96
C VAL A 140 -13.07 0.35 -8.34
N ASP A 141 -12.32 0.88 -9.31
CA ASP A 141 -12.79 1.06 -10.69
C ASP A 141 -12.82 -0.31 -11.38
N ARG A 142 -11.66 -0.97 -11.39
CA ARG A 142 -11.43 -2.25 -12.04
C ARG A 142 -10.26 -2.99 -11.41
N PHE A 143 -9.90 -4.13 -11.98
CA PHE A 143 -8.75 -4.91 -11.57
C PHE A 143 -7.67 -4.88 -12.66
N LEU A 144 -6.44 -4.74 -12.20
CA LEU A 144 -5.24 -4.96 -13.00
C LEU A 144 -4.97 -6.46 -12.99
N GLU A 145 -4.92 -7.06 -14.17
CA GLU A 145 -4.70 -8.49 -14.35
C GLU A 145 -3.40 -8.75 -15.08
N ALA A 146 -2.84 -9.95 -14.87
CA ALA A 146 -1.66 -10.38 -15.61
C ALA A 146 -1.93 -10.38 -17.12
N PRO A 147 -0.97 -9.94 -17.95
CA PRO A 147 -1.04 -10.17 -19.39
C PRO A 147 -1.23 -11.67 -19.65
N SER A 148 -1.95 -12.04 -20.71
CA SER A 148 -2.30 -13.42 -21.05
C SER A 148 -1.12 -14.36 -21.39
N SER A 149 0.12 -13.98 -21.07
CA SER A 149 1.30 -14.83 -21.17
C SER A 149 1.34 -15.86 -20.04
N PRO A 150 1.42 -17.16 -20.33
CA PRO A 150 1.45 -18.23 -19.31
C PRO A 150 2.75 -18.26 -18.47
N SER A 151 3.74 -17.42 -18.79
CA SER A 151 5.01 -17.32 -18.05
C SER A 151 4.95 -16.37 -16.86
N GLU A 152 3.98 -15.46 -16.79
CA GLU A 152 3.88 -14.47 -15.72
C GLU A 152 2.99 -14.98 -14.58
N PRO A 153 3.24 -14.56 -13.32
CA PRO A 153 2.38 -14.93 -12.21
C PRO A 153 1.00 -14.32 -12.41
N ALA A 154 -0.04 -15.13 -12.24
CA ALA A 154 -1.40 -14.61 -12.19
C ALA A 154 -1.56 -13.66 -11.00
N PHE A 155 -2.09 -12.47 -11.26
CA PHE A 155 -2.47 -11.47 -10.27
C PHE A 155 -3.80 -10.82 -10.67
N HIS A 156 -4.49 -10.27 -9.67
CA HIS A 156 -5.79 -9.60 -9.79
C HIS A 156 -5.85 -8.50 -8.73
N MET A 157 -5.22 -7.37 -9.06
CA MET A 157 -4.98 -6.26 -8.14
C MET A 157 -6.03 -5.16 -8.33
N PRO A 158 -6.73 -4.70 -7.28
CA PRO A 158 -7.68 -3.60 -7.43
C PRO A 158 -6.97 -2.29 -7.81
N ALA A 159 -7.51 -1.64 -8.84
CA ALA A 159 -7.18 -0.28 -9.22
C ALA A 159 -8.26 0.68 -8.69
N ILE A 160 -7.86 1.52 -7.75
CA ILE A 160 -8.73 2.43 -7.02
C ILE A 160 -8.71 3.77 -7.76
N SER A 161 -9.80 4.15 -8.41
CA SER A 161 -9.93 5.50 -8.96
C SER A 161 -10.03 6.48 -7.79
N LEU A 162 -9.11 7.43 -7.73
CA LEU A 162 -8.99 8.34 -6.59
C LEU A 162 -9.94 9.53 -6.71
N ASP A 163 -10.47 9.96 -5.56
CA ASP A 163 -11.28 11.17 -5.47
C ASP A 163 -10.42 12.43 -5.72
N PRO A 164 -11.00 13.54 -6.23
CA PRO A 164 -10.25 14.76 -6.53
C PRO A 164 -9.54 15.41 -5.33
N GLN A 165 -9.98 15.11 -4.11
CA GLN A 165 -9.40 15.61 -2.86
C GLN A 165 -8.17 14.81 -2.42
N VAL A 166 -7.82 13.73 -3.12
CA VAL A 166 -6.65 12.90 -2.80
C VAL A 166 -5.42 13.44 -3.53
N VAL A 167 -4.37 13.71 -2.76
CA VAL A 167 -3.05 14.10 -3.26
C VAL A 167 -2.11 12.91 -3.12
N ILE A 168 -1.55 12.50 -4.26
CA ILE A 168 -0.55 11.43 -4.34
C ILE A 168 0.84 12.01 -4.05
N GLU A 169 1.56 11.37 -3.14
CA GLU A 169 3.00 11.61 -2.93
C GLU A 169 3.76 10.29 -3.20
N SER A 170 4.35 10.19 -4.39
CA SER A 170 5.17 9.03 -4.76
C SER A 170 6.63 9.26 -4.36
N THR A 171 7.24 8.26 -3.73
CA THR A 171 8.67 8.23 -3.41
C THR A 171 9.47 7.40 -4.41
N LEU A 172 8.81 6.83 -5.43
CA LEU A 172 9.43 5.92 -6.39
C LEU A 172 10.19 6.69 -7.47
N ALA A 173 11.47 6.38 -7.65
CA ALA A 173 12.30 6.92 -8.73
C ALA A 173 12.16 6.16 -10.06
N GLY A 174 11.55 4.97 -10.04
CA GLY A 174 11.35 4.12 -11.20
C GLY A 174 10.84 2.74 -10.82
N PHE A 175 10.94 1.79 -11.74
CA PHE A 175 10.75 0.37 -11.49
C PHE A 175 11.96 -0.42 -11.98
N ALA A 176 12.21 -1.60 -11.43
CA ALA A 176 13.29 -2.48 -11.84
C ALA A 176 12.77 -3.90 -12.04
N ALA A 177 13.24 -4.57 -13.09
CA ALA A 177 13.12 -6.02 -13.19
C ALA A 177 14.15 -6.65 -12.24
N THR A 178 13.77 -7.72 -11.54
CA THR A 178 14.74 -8.54 -10.80
C THR A 178 15.40 -9.48 -11.78
N THR A 179 16.67 -9.28 -12.09
CA THR A 179 17.45 -10.26 -12.86
C THR A 179 18.39 -11.07 -11.96
N GLU A 180 18.56 -10.67 -10.70
CA GLU A 180 19.45 -11.28 -9.71
C GLU A 180 18.89 -11.13 -8.29
N ARG A 181 19.61 -11.65 -7.29
CA ARG A 181 19.34 -11.52 -5.85
C ARG A 181 19.37 -10.05 -5.43
N VAL A 182 18.24 -9.50 -5.02
CA VAL A 182 18.11 -8.09 -4.62
C VAL A 182 17.55 -7.98 -3.20
N VAL A 183 18.21 -7.20 -2.35
CA VAL A 183 17.65 -6.80 -1.05
C VAL A 183 16.64 -5.67 -1.29
N VAL A 184 15.39 -5.91 -0.91
CA VAL A 184 14.29 -4.97 -1.00
C VAL A 184 13.84 -4.55 0.39
N ARG A 185 13.39 -3.31 0.50
CA ARG A 185 12.61 -2.82 1.63
C ARG A 185 11.13 -2.99 1.30
N VAL A 186 10.38 -3.61 2.20
CA VAL A 186 8.93 -3.74 2.13
C VAL A 186 8.31 -2.72 3.08
N ASP A 187 7.55 -1.80 2.50
CA ASP A 187 6.82 -0.77 3.24
C ASP A 187 5.36 -1.17 3.38
N GLY A 188 5.05 -1.97 4.39
CA GLY A 188 3.67 -2.30 4.74
C GLY A 188 3.04 -1.24 5.65
N GLY A 189 1.71 -1.19 5.62
CA GLY A 189 0.93 -0.36 6.54
C GLY A 189 1.09 -0.77 8.01
N ASN A 190 1.55 -2.00 8.29
CA ASN A 190 1.82 -2.53 9.63
C ASN A 190 3.28 -2.88 9.90
N SER A 191 4.10 -3.01 8.88
CA SER A 191 5.52 -3.27 9.07
C SER A 191 6.40 -2.54 8.06
N ARG A 192 7.57 -2.10 8.50
CA ARG A 192 8.67 -1.74 7.59
C ARG A 192 9.77 -2.76 7.80
N THR A 193 10.08 -3.52 6.76
CA THR A 193 11.03 -4.65 6.88
C THR A 193 11.99 -4.66 5.70
N GLU A 194 13.26 -4.98 5.95
CA GLU A 194 14.23 -5.27 4.88
C GLU A 194 14.24 -6.78 4.61
N ARG A 195 14.30 -7.15 3.33
CA ARG A 195 14.11 -8.53 2.86
C ARG A 195 14.92 -8.79 1.61
N GLU A 196 15.06 -10.06 1.28
CA GLU A 196 15.73 -10.45 0.05
C GLU A 196 14.75 -11.11 -0.92
N VAL A 197 14.67 -10.55 -2.13
CA VAL A 197 13.95 -11.13 -3.27
C VAL A 197 14.95 -11.94 -4.08
N LEU A 198 14.64 -13.22 -4.27
CA LEU A 198 15.38 -14.12 -5.15
C LEU A 198 14.54 -14.43 -6.38
N ASP A 199 15.08 -14.13 -7.55
CA ASP A 199 14.63 -14.72 -8.80
C ASP A 199 15.57 -15.89 -9.15
N TYR A 200 15.09 -17.13 -9.10
CA TYR A 200 15.85 -18.33 -9.46
C TYR A 200 15.93 -18.53 -11.00
N GLY A 201 15.97 -17.45 -11.78
CA GLY A 201 16.02 -17.50 -13.24
C GLY A 201 14.70 -17.94 -13.88
N ARG A 202 13.55 -17.62 -13.28
CA ARG A 202 12.22 -17.91 -13.85
C ARG A 202 11.38 -16.65 -13.86
N THR A 203 10.66 -16.43 -14.96
CA THR A 203 9.55 -15.48 -15.04
C THR A 203 8.60 -15.71 -13.85
N LEU A 204 8.31 -14.63 -13.15
CA LEU A 204 8.44 -14.54 -11.69
C LEU A 204 7.32 -15.18 -10.86
N GLY A 205 7.74 -15.77 -9.74
CA GLY A 205 6.95 -16.09 -8.55
C GLY A 205 7.91 -16.07 -7.36
N GLY A 206 8.52 -14.91 -7.13
CA GLY A 206 9.74 -14.76 -6.34
C GLY A 206 9.50 -14.99 -4.86
N THR A 207 9.97 -16.12 -4.33
CA THR A 207 9.93 -16.40 -2.90
C THR A 207 10.85 -15.44 -2.13
N LEU A 208 10.28 -14.60 -1.27
CA LEU A 208 11.03 -13.82 -0.29
C LEU A 208 11.66 -14.77 0.73
N ARG A 209 12.98 -14.72 0.90
CA ARG A 209 13.61 -15.30 2.09
C ARG A 209 13.51 -14.29 3.22
N THR A 210 12.84 -14.69 4.29
CA THR A 210 12.56 -13.83 5.44
C THR A 210 13.72 -13.85 6.43
N SER A 211 14.34 -12.69 6.63
CA SER A 211 14.91 -12.35 7.94
C SER A 211 13.82 -11.60 8.72
N PRO A 212 13.65 -11.82 10.02
CA PRO A 212 12.69 -11.05 10.82
C PRO A 212 12.94 -9.53 10.68
N PRO A 213 11.88 -8.69 10.64
CA PRO A 213 10.49 -9.00 10.94
C PRO A 213 9.70 -9.62 9.76
N MET A 214 8.77 -10.53 10.07
CA MET A 214 7.85 -11.13 9.11
C MET A 214 6.72 -10.16 8.70
N ALA A 215 6.06 -10.46 7.58
CA ALA A 215 5.03 -9.59 7.02
C ALA A 215 3.84 -9.72 7.95
N GLN A 216 3.23 -8.60 8.27
CA GLN A 216 2.12 -8.55 9.19
C GLN A 216 0.80 -8.55 8.42
N PRO A 217 -0.28 -9.03 9.05
CA PRO A 217 -1.62 -8.89 8.49
C PRO A 217 -1.88 -7.41 8.21
N GLY A 218 -2.42 -7.06 7.04
CA GLY A 218 -2.55 -5.68 6.55
C GLY A 218 -1.44 -5.22 5.59
N ASP A 219 -0.31 -5.94 5.51
CA ASP A 219 0.79 -5.61 4.59
C ASP A 219 0.56 -6.12 3.15
N GLN A 220 -0.55 -6.81 2.87
CA GLN A 220 -0.91 -7.17 1.51
C GLN A 220 -0.96 -5.93 0.61
N GLY A 221 -0.23 -5.97 -0.49
CA GLY A 221 -0.07 -4.79 -1.36
C GLY A 221 1.12 -3.90 -1.00
N ALA A 222 1.91 -4.21 0.03
CA ALA A 222 3.09 -3.43 0.35
C ALA A 222 4.07 -3.39 -0.84
N PRO A 223 4.58 -2.22 -1.24
CA PRO A 223 5.62 -2.13 -2.26
C PRO A 223 6.93 -2.73 -1.73
N ALA A 224 7.55 -3.55 -2.57
CA ALA A 224 8.94 -3.98 -2.42
C ALA A 224 9.83 -3.04 -3.23
N ILE A 225 10.75 -2.34 -2.55
CA ILE A 225 11.53 -1.24 -3.10
C ILE A 225 13.02 -1.51 -2.92
N ALA A 226 13.81 -1.37 -3.99
CA ALA A 226 15.28 -1.37 -3.93
C ALA A 226 15.81 -0.12 -4.63
N ASP A 227 16.74 0.60 -4.00
CA ASP A 227 17.35 1.82 -4.53
C ASP A 227 16.32 2.86 -5.03
N GLY A 228 15.21 3.00 -4.30
CA GLY A 228 14.10 3.88 -4.65
C GLY A 228 13.25 3.42 -5.85
N ARG A 229 13.49 2.23 -6.41
CA ARG A 229 12.74 1.66 -7.53
C ARG A 229 11.78 0.58 -7.05
N LEU A 230 10.59 0.54 -7.62
CA LEU A 230 9.63 -0.54 -7.38
C LEU A 230 10.16 -1.83 -8.02
N VAL A 231 10.30 -2.87 -7.21
CA VAL A 231 10.75 -4.20 -7.62
C VAL A 231 9.56 -5.15 -7.74
N GLY A 232 8.58 -4.99 -6.85
CA GLY A 232 7.34 -5.74 -6.88
C GLY A 232 6.36 -5.29 -5.81
N VAL A 233 5.30 -6.07 -5.66
CA VAL A 233 4.23 -5.83 -4.70
C VAL A 233 3.98 -7.10 -3.91
N LEU A 234 3.90 -6.98 -2.59
CA LEU A 234 3.70 -8.12 -1.71
C LEU A 234 2.32 -8.77 -1.93
N ARG A 235 2.32 -10.02 -2.41
CA ARG A 235 1.13 -10.84 -2.68
C ARG A 235 0.79 -11.76 -1.51
N SER A 236 1.83 -12.30 -0.87
CA SER A 236 1.72 -13.10 0.35
C SER A 236 2.93 -12.86 1.24
N ALA A 237 2.97 -13.45 2.44
CA ALA A 237 4.07 -13.25 3.39
C ALA A 237 5.47 -13.50 2.79
N ASN A 238 5.54 -14.39 1.80
CA ASN A 238 6.79 -14.83 1.20
C ASN A 238 6.83 -14.62 -0.32
N ASP A 239 5.97 -13.79 -0.90
CA ASP A 239 5.85 -13.73 -2.36
C ASP A 239 5.48 -12.35 -2.87
N VAL A 240 6.02 -12.00 -4.04
CA VAL A 240 5.85 -10.69 -4.67
C VAL A 240 5.40 -10.83 -6.12
N THR A 241 4.43 -9.99 -6.49
CA THR A 241 4.09 -9.75 -7.89
C THR A 241 5.11 -8.78 -8.50
N PRO A 242 5.77 -9.11 -9.62
CA PRO A 242 6.83 -8.29 -10.21
C PRO A 242 6.37 -6.91 -10.66
N ALA A 243 7.23 -5.91 -10.45
CA ALA A 243 6.98 -4.59 -11.02
C ALA A 243 6.91 -4.62 -12.55
N SER A 244 7.75 -5.42 -13.23
CA SER A 244 7.71 -5.53 -14.71
C SER A 244 6.34 -5.96 -15.22
N ALA A 245 5.76 -7.02 -14.64
CA ALA A 245 4.46 -7.54 -15.01
C ALA A 245 3.33 -6.52 -14.72
N LEU A 246 3.40 -5.85 -13.58
CA LEU A 246 2.43 -4.82 -13.18
C LEU A 246 2.48 -3.60 -14.10
N ILE A 247 3.67 -3.13 -14.44
CA ILE A 247 3.87 -1.97 -15.32
C ILE A 247 3.42 -2.30 -16.75
N ALA A 248 3.70 -3.51 -17.22
CA ALA A 248 3.24 -3.98 -18.53
C ALA A 248 1.70 -4.10 -18.60
N ALA A 249 1.02 -4.31 -17.47
CA ALA A 249 -0.43 -4.39 -17.40
C ALA A 249 -1.15 -3.03 -17.31
N LEU A 250 -0.45 -1.94 -16.96
CA LEU A 250 -1.07 -0.61 -16.78
C LEU A 250 -1.90 -0.11 -17.97
N PRO A 251 -1.52 -0.36 -19.24
CA PRO A 251 -2.34 0.02 -20.39
C PRO A 251 -3.76 -0.57 -20.39
N ALA A 252 -4.02 -1.66 -19.64
CA ALA A 252 -5.36 -2.21 -19.47
C ALA A 252 -6.29 -1.31 -18.61
N LEU A 253 -5.72 -0.44 -17.75
CA LEU A 253 -6.49 0.58 -17.04
C LEU A 253 -6.87 1.72 -17.98
N ASP A 254 -5.88 2.22 -18.70
CA ASP A 254 -5.98 3.25 -19.73
C ASP A 254 -4.71 3.17 -20.59
N PRO A 255 -4.79 3.28 -21.93
CA PRO A 255 -3.62 3.17 -22.80
C PRO A 255 -2.49 4.16 -22.49
N THR A 256 -2.80 5.25 -21.79
CA THR A 256 -1.84 6.29 -21.39
C THR A 256 -1.47 6.24 -19.91
N ALA A 257 -1.97 5.26 -19.15
CA ALA A 257 -1.64 5.09 -17.75
C ALA A 257 -0.15 4.75 -17.60
N ALA A 258 0.55 5.54 -16.79
CA ALA A 258 1.94 5.33 -16.44
C ALA A 258 2.14 5.39 -14.93
N LEU A 259 3.19 4.73 -14.45
CA LEU A 259 3.63 4.81 -13.06
C LEU A 259 3.92 6.26 -12.65
N VAL A 260 3.39 6.69 -11.51
CA VAL A 260 3.70 8.00 -10.93
C VAL A 260 5.05 7.92 -10.21
N LEU A 261 6.02 8.69 -10.68
CA LEU A 261 7.34 8.81 -10.08
C LEU A 261 7.43 10.03 -9.16
N ALA A 262 8.41 10.03 -8.26
CA ALA A 262 8.78 11.19 -7.47
C ALA A 262 9.14 12.37 -8.38
N THR A 263 8.53 13.52 -8.14
CA THR A 263 8.94 14.79 -8.75
C THR A 263 10.25 15.24 -8.13
N ARG A 264 11.28 15.42 -8.95
CA ARG A 264 12.58 15.98 -8.55
C ARG A 264 12.50 17.48 -8.30
#